data_AF-A0A1W9TIF4-F1
#
_entry.id   AF-A0A1W9TIF4-F1
#
_cell.length_a   1.000
_cell.length_b   1.000
_cell.length_c   1.000
_cell.angle_alpha   90.00
_cell.angle_beta   90.00
_cell.angle_gamma   90.00
#
_symmetry.space_group_name_H-M   'P 1'
#
loop_
_entity.id
_entity.type
_entity.pdbx_description
1 polymer ?
#
loop_
_entity_poly.entity_id
_entity_poly.type
_entity_poly.pdbx_seq_one_letter_code
_entity_poly.pdbx_strand_id
1 'polypeptide(L)'
;MERKKIVVGKKRRKSKKIGFIKLFLYLIMTFIIVYFGIQMVRMLFIYNDLSNEYKKTQTEFEHLKNKLNDLEKERDMIKKILEEKGVTIKDGKIDYNYIPQTIEGTTSASETTR
;
A
#
# COMPACT_ATOMS: atom_id res chain seq x y z
N MET A 1 -71.11 30.38 65.24
CA MET A 1 -69.79 30.31 64.57
C MET A 1 -69.68 28.97 63.87
N GLU A 2 -69.88 28.93 62.56
CA GLU A 2 -69.77 27.68 61.79
C GLU A 2 -68.33 27.50 61.28
N ARG A 3 -67.75 26.32 61.53
CA ARG A 3 -66.41 25.96 61.05
C ARG A 3 -66.52 25.42 59.62
N LYS A 4 -66.00 26.16 58.64
CA LYS A 4 -65.86 25.68 57.26
C LYS A 4 -64.83 24.54 57.21
N LYS A 5 -65.27 23.33 56.82
CA LYS A 5 -64.38 22.19 56.54
C LYS A 5 -63.60 22.47 55.26
N ILE A 6 -62.29 22.64 55.38
CA ILE A 6 -61.38 22.69 54.22
C ILE A 6 -61.21 21.27 53.70
N VAL A 7 -61.87 20.96 52.58
CA VAL A 7 -61.65 19.70 51.85
C VAL A 7 -60.38 19.87 51.03
N VAL A 8 -59.27 19.30 51.51
CA VAL A 8 -58.00 19.28 50.79
C VAL A 8 -58.12 18.29 49.64
N GLY A 9 -58.43 18.79 48.44
CA GLY A 9 -58.48 17.98 47.23
C GLY A 9 -57.12 17.35 46.91
N LYS A 10 -57.06 16.03 46.76
CA LYS A 10 -55.86 15.31 46.30
C LYS A 10 -55.47 15.83 44.91
N LYS A 11 -54.31 16.49 44.83
CA LYS A 11 -53.71 16.97 43.57
C LYS A 11 -53.40 15.77 42.67
N ARG A 12 -54.23 15.52 41.64
CA ARG A 12 -54.00 14.46 40.64
C ARG A 12 -52.65 14.73 39.96
N ARG A 13 -51.66 13.84 40.16
CA ARG A 13 -50.43 13.83 39.37
C ARG A 13 -50.80 13.57 37.91
N LYS A 14 -50.63 14.58 37.05
CA LYS A 14 -50.74 14.41 35.60
C LYS A 14 -49.63 13.44 35.16
N SER A 15 -49.98 12.22 34.76
CA SER A 15 -49.00 11.35 34.11
C SER A 15 -48.70 11.94 32.74
N LYS A 16 -47.43 12.24 32.47
CA LYS A 16 -46.97 12.65 31.14
C LYS A 16 -47.05 11.40 30.26
N LYS A 17 -48.16 11.25 29.52
CA LYS A 17 -48.23 10.29 28.42
C LYS A 17 -47.31 10.81 27.31
N ILE A 18 -46.14 10.21 27.18
CA ILE A 18 -45.29 10.42 26.01
C ILE A 18 -46.10 9.92 24.81
N GLY A 19 -46.34 10.79 23.83
CA GLY A 19 -47.07 10.41 22.63
C GLY A 19 -46.30 9.31 21.89
N PHE A 20 -46.95 8.19 21.62
CA PHE A 20 -46.38 7.04 20.91
C PHE A 20 -45.65 7.45 19.62
N ILE A 21 -46.15 8.48 18.93
CA ILE A 21 -45.54 9.09 17.75
C ILE A 21 -44.12 9.62 18.02
N LYS A 22 -43.89 10.27 19.17
CA LYS A 22 -42.56 10.76 19.53
C LYS A 22 -41.59 9.61 19.75
N LEU A 23 -42.04 8.56 20.44
CA LEU A 23 -41.23 7.36 20.67
C LEU A 23 -40.85 6.67 19.35
N PHE A 24 -41.80 6.57 18.43
CA PHE A 24 -41.56 6.02 17.09
C PHE A 24 -40.56 6.85 16.28
N LEU A 25 -40.67 8.19 16.30
CA LEU A 25 -39.70 9.09 15.66
C LEU A 25 -38.30 8.94 16.24
N TYR A 26 -38.17 8.82 17.57
CA TYR A 26 -36.86 8.57 18.19
C TYR A 26 -36.25 7.25 17.72
N LEU A 27 -37.07 6.19 17.62
CA LEU A 27 -36.60 4.87 17.17
C LEU A 27 -36.09 4.91 15.72
N ILE A 28 -36.78 5.62 14.82
CA ILE A 28 -36.32 5.84 13.44
C ILE A 28 -34.99 6.60 13.42
N MET A 29 -34.87 7.69 14.18
CA MET A 29 -33.64 8.48 14.23
C MET A 29 -32.46 7.67 14.77
N THR A 30 -32.68 6.84 15.79
CA THR A 30 -31.66 5.91 16.29
C THR A 30 -31.24 4.91 15.22
N PHE A 31 -32.19 4.37 14.44
CA PHE A 31 -31.88 3.44 13.35
C PHE A 31 -31.00 4.07 12.27
N ILE A 32 -31.28 5.32 11.91
CA ILE A 32 -30.46 6.08 10.95
C ILE A 32 -29.03 6.25 11.47
N ILE A 33 -28.87 6.64 12.74
CA ILE A 33 -27.54 6.82 13.35
C ILE A 33 -26.76 5.50 13.38
N VAL A 34 -27.41 4.40 13.76
CA VAL A 34 -26.77 3.07 13.79
C VAL A 34 -26.36 2.63 12.38
N TYR A 35 -27.22 2.84 11.38
CA TYR A 35 -26.92 2.53 9.99
C TYR A 35 -25.67 3.28 9.49
N PHE A 36 -25.61 4.59 9.71
CA PHE A 36 -24.44 5.40 9.38
C PHE A 36 -23.19 4.94 10.15
N GLY A 37 -23.34 4.60 11.44
CA GLY A 37 -22.23 4.07 12.24
C GLY A 37 -21.62 2.80 11.64
N ILE A 38 -22.45 1.83 11.26
CA ILE A 38 -21.99 0.59 10.61
C ILE A 38 -21.31 0.89 9.28
N GLN A 39 -21.86 1.82 8.48
CA GLN A 39 -21.29 2.22 7.21
C GLN A 39 -19.90 2.85 7.37
N MET A 40 -19.72 3.71 8.39
CA MET A 40 -18.43 4.32 8.72
C MET A 40 -17.39 3.29 9.14
N VAL A 41 -17.78 2.31 9.96
CA VAL A 41 -16.89 1.21 10.36
C VAL A 41 -16.44 0.41 9.13
N ARG A 42 -17.37 0.07 8.22
CA ARG A 42 -17.02 -0.65 6.98
C ARG A 42 -16.05 0.14 6.11
N MET A 43 -16.27 1.45 5.96
CA MET A 43 -15.33 2.31 5.21
C MET A 43 -13.97 2.40 5.88
N LEU A 44 -13.90 2.42 7.21
CA LEU A 44 -12.64 2.44 7.94
C LEU A 44 -11.81 1.17 7.68
N PHE A 45 -12.44 0.00 7.68
CA PHE A 45 -11.76 -1.26 7.34
C PHE A 45 -11.21 -1.24 5.92
N ILE A 46 -12.03 -0.87 4.93
CA ILE A 46 -11.61 -0.80 3.52
C ILE A 46 -10.44 0.19 3.36
N TYR A 47 -10.52 1.35 4.00
CA TYR A 47 -9.46 2.35 3.94
C TYR A 47 -8.14 1.83 4.54
N ASN A 48 -8.22 1.11 5.66
CA ASN A 48 -7.04 0.55 6.31
C ASN A 48 -6.38 -0.53 5.44
N ASP A 49 -7.18 -1.41 4.84
CA ASP A 49 -6.66 -2.44 3.92
C ASP A 49 -6.00 -1.80 2.70
N LEU A 50 -6.66 -0.82 2.08
CA LEU A 50 -6.12 -0.10 0.92
C LEU A 50 -4.83 0.66 1.26
N SER A 51 -4.77 1.29 2.44
CA SER A 51 -3.58 2.00 2.92
C SER A 51 -2.41 1.06 3.16
N ASN A 52 -2.66 -0.13 3.71
CA ASN A 52 -1.62 -1.14 3.91
C ASN A 52 -1.11 -1.69 2.59
N GLU A 53 -2.00 -1.99 1.65
CA GLU A 53 -1.64 -2.46 0.31
C GLU A 53 -0.82 -1.40 -0.43
N TYR A 54 -1.24 -0.14 -0.39
CA TYR A 54 -0.50 0.97 -0.98
C TYR A 54 0.91 1.10 -0.42
N LYS A 55 1.08 1.04 0.91
CA LYS A 55 2.40 1.08 1.56
C LYS A 55 3.28 -0.08 1.11
N LYS A 56 2.72 -1.29 1.04
CA LYS A 56 3.44 -2.48 0.58
C LYS A 56 3.92 -2.30 -0.86
N THR A 57 3.04 -1.87 -1.77
CA THR A 57 3.39 -1.62 -3.17
C THR A 57 4.46 -0.53 -3.28
N GLN A 58 4.38 0.53 -2.48
CA GLN A 58 5.40 1.58 -2.47
C GLN A 58 6.78 1.05 -2.04
N THR A 59 6.84 0.22 -0.99
CA THR A 59 8.09 -0.41 -0.55
C THR A 59 8.65 -1.35 -1.60
N GLU A 60 7.80 -2.16 -2.24
CA GLU A 60 8.23 -3.06 -3.33
C GLU A 60 8.78 -2.26 -4.53
N PHE A 61 8.15 -1.14 -4.86
CA PHE A 61 8.60 -0.25 -5.92
C PHE A 61 9.96 0.39 -5.60
N GLU A 62 10.16 0.88 -4.38
CA GLU A 62 11.46 1.41 -3.95
C GLU A 62 12.55 0.34 -3.98
N HIS A 63 12.25 -0.87 -3.50
CA HIS A 63 13.19 -1.98 -3.56
C HIS A 63 13.56 -2.35 -5.01
N LEU A 64 12.57 -2.40 -5.91
CA LEU A 64 12.81 -2.68 -7.33
C LEU A 64 13.64 -1.58 -8.00
N LYS A 65 13.36 -0.31 -7.68
CA LYS A 65 14.13 0.84 -8.15
C LYS A 65 15.59 0.77 -7.71
N ASN A 66 15.84 0.41 -6.45
CA ASN A 66 17.21 0.24 -5.95
C ASN A 66 17.92 -0.91 -6.68
N LYS A 67 17.25 -2.05 -6.85
CA LYS A 67 17.80 -3.20 -7.57
C LYS A 67 18.15 -2.87 -9.03
N LEU A 68 17.33 -2.05 -9.69
CA LEU A 68 17.59 -1.57 -11.04
C LEU A 68 18.85 -0.69 -11.09
N ASN A 69 18.99 0.24 -10.15
CA ASN A 69 20.16 1.11 -10.06
C ASN A 69 21.46 0.31 -9.81
N ASP A 70 21.40 -0.72 -8.98
CA ASP A 70 22.56 -1.58 -8.74
C ASP A 70 22.94 -2.39 -9.99
N LEU A 71 21.95 -2.93 -10.71
CA LEU A 71 22.17 -3.60 -12.00
C LEU A 71 22.74 -2.64 -13.06
N GLU A 72 22.29 -1.39 -13.10
CA GLU A 72 22.83 -0.36 -14.00
C GLU A 72 24.31 -0.08 -13.69
N LYS A 73 24.68 0.05 -12.41
CA LYS A 73 26.08 0.22 -12.00
C LYS A 73 26.94 -0.99 -12.36
N GLU A 74 26.46 -2.20 -12.10
CA GLU A 74 27.16 -3.44 -12.48
C GLU A 74 27.36 -3.51 -13.99
N ARG A 75 26.32 -3.19 -14.76
CA ARG A 75 26.38 -3.15 -16.23
C ARG A 75 27.41 -2.13 -16.71
N ASP A 76 27.45 -0.94 -16.13
CA ASP A 76 28.39 0.11 -16.54
C ASP A 76 29.84 -0.22 -16.16
N MET A 77 30.05 -0.87 -15.01
CA MET A 77 31.35 -1.41 -14.62
C MET A 77 31.82 -2.50 -15.60
N ILE A 78 30.96 -3.46 -15.95
CA ILE A 78 31.27 -4.50 -16.94
C ILE A 78 31.59 -3.87 -18.29
N LYS A 79 30.78 -2.90 -18.72
CA LYS A 79 31.01 -2.17 -19.97
C LYS A 79 32.39 -1.51 -19.98
N LYS A 80 32.76 -0.82 -18.90
CA LYS A 80 34.09 -0.20 -18.78
C LYS A 80 35.22 -1.22 -18.86
N ILE A 81 35.11 -2.36 -18.17
CA ILE A 81 36.11 -3.44 -18.21
C ILE A 81 36.26 -4.00 -19.63
N LEU A 82 35.15 -4.17 -20.35
CA LEU A 82 35.16 -4.65 -21.74
C LEU A 82 35.80 -3.64 -22.68
N GLU A 83 35.46 -2.36 -22.55
CA GLU A 83 36.08 -1.27 -23.33
C GLU A 83 37.58 -1.13 -23.04
N GLU A 84 38.02 -1.25 -21.78
CA GLU A 84 39.44 -1.28 -21.39
C GLU A 84 40.19 -2.48 -22.00
N LYS A 85 39.49 -3.62 -22.15
CA LYS A 85 40.01 -4.81 -22.85
C LYS A 85 39.92 -4.70 -24.37
N GLY A 86 39.54 -3.54 -24.92
CA GLY A 86 39.45 -3.29 -26.36
C GLY A 86 38.21 -3.89 -27.03
N VAL A 87 37.24 -4.38 -26.25
CA VAL A 87 35.99 -4.93 -26.78
C VAL A 87 34.99 -3.81 -27.00
N THR A 88 34.52 -3.67 -28.23
CA THR A 88 33.51 -2.65 -28.58
C THR A 88 32.10 -3.17 -28.30
N ILE A 89 31.30 -2.42 -27.54
CA ILE A 89 29.89 -2.75 -27.25
C ILE A 89 28.98 -1.79 -28.02
N LYS A 90 28.06 -2.33 -28.83
CA LYS A 90 27.06 -1.57 -29.58
C LYS A 90 25.66 -2.12 -29.27
N ASP A 91 24.73 -1.24 -28.89
CA ASP A 91 23.35 -1.60 -28.55
C ASP A 91 23.22 -2.72 -27.49
N GLY A 92 24.15 -2.78 -26.53
CA GLY A 92 24.17 -3.79 -25.47
C GLY A 92 24.70 -5.16 -25.91
N LYS A 93 25.20 -5.30 -27.14
CA LYS A 93 25.85 -6.51 -27.66
C LYS A 93 27.32 -6.25 -27.93
N ILE A 94 28.13 -7.29 -27.74
CA ILE A 94 29.55 -7.27 -28.11
C ILE A 94 29.65 -7.29 -29.64
N ASP A 95 30.42 -6.37 -30.21
CA ASP A 95 30.80 -6.42 -31.61
C ASP A 95 31.98 -7.38 -31.78
N TYR A 96 31.69 -8.60 -32.22
CA TYR A 96 32.67 -9.67 -32.40
C TYR A 96 33.70 -9.37 -33.49
N ASN A 97 33.48 -8.35 -34.33
CA ASN A 97 34.46 -7.94 -35.34
C ASN A 97 35.66 -7.18 -34.73
N TYR A 98 35.51 -6.66 -33.51
CA TYR A 98 36.51 -5.83 -32.82
C TYR A 98 36.91 -6.40 -31.46
N ILE A 99 36.97 -7.73 -31.33
CA ILE A 99 37.53 -8.36 -30.14
C ILE A 99 39.04 -8.55 -30.37
N PRO A 100 39.92 -7.98 -29.52
CA PRO A 100 41.34 -8.27 -29.62
C PRO A 100 41.56 -9.76 -29.38
N GLN A 101 42.14 -10.44 -30.35
CA GLN A 101 42.55 -11.83 -30.19
C GLN A 101 43.67 -11.89 -29.16
N THR A 102 43.45 -12.62 -28.07
CA THR A 102 44.50 -12.90 -27.09
C THR A 102 45.58 -13.75 -27.76
N ILE A 103 46.73 -13.16 -28.08
CA ILE A 103 47.92 -13.90 -28.49
C ILE A 103 48.63 -14.38 -27.23
N GLU A 104 48.05 -15.31 -26.48
CA GLU A 104 48.78 -15.99 -25.40
C GLU A 104 48.50 -17.49 -25.47
N GLY A 105 49.32 -18.15 -26.27
CA GLY A 105 49.28 -19.59 -26.55
C GLY A 105 50.51 -20.03 -27.35
N THR A 106 51.63 -20.16 -26.64
CA THR A 106 52.71 -21.14 -26.87
C THR A 106 52.66 -21.95 -28.18
N THR A 107 53.34 -21.48 -29.23
CA THR A 107 53.89 -22.38 -30.26
C THR A 107 55.24 -22.89 -29.78
N SER A 108 55.24 -23.71 -28.72
CA SER A 108 56.42 -24.52 -28.40
C SER A 108 56.40 -25.79 -29.26
N ALA A 109 57.38 -25.88 -30.15
CA ALA A 109 58.04 -27.09 -30.62
C ALA A 109 57.19 -28.37 -30.74
N SER A 110 56.88 -28.75 -31.97
CA SER A 110 56.93 -30.15 -32.42
C SER A 110 57.11 -30.21 -33.93
N GLU A 111 58.30 -29.80 -34.39
CA GLU A 111 58.91 -30.47 -35.54
C GLU A 111 59.33 -31.87 -35.07
N THR A 112 58.42 -32.83 -35.21
CA THR A 112 58.79 -34.24 -35.24
C THR A 112 57.83 -34.93 -36.19
N THR A 113 58.23 -35.00 -37.47
CA THR A 113 57.80 -36.10 -38.32
C THR A 113 58.89 -36.38 -39.35
N ARG A 114 59.68 -37.41 -39.00
CA ARG A 114 60.25 -38.49 -39.81
C ARG A 114 60.40 -38.30 -41.33
#